data_AF-A0A2D5VEI2-F1
#
_entry.id   AF-A0A2D5VEI2-F1
#
_cell.length_a   1.000
_cell.length_b   1.000
_cell.length_c   1.000
_cell.angle_alpha   90.00
_cell.angle_beta   90.00
_cell.angle_gamma   90.00
#
_symmetry.space_group_name_H-M   'P 1'
#
loop_
_entity.id
_entity.type
_entity.pdbx_description
1 polymer ?
#
loop_
_entity_poly.entity_id
_entity_poly.type
_entity_poly.pdbx_seq_one_letter_code
_entity_poly.pdbx_strand_id
1 'polypeptide(L)' 'MLEEITKGLGAKDAVPALVQALQHDDYWVVRRSATGALGEIGTPEALKAFSDSKYRL' A
#
# COMPACT_ATOMS: atom_id res chain seq x y z
N MET A 1 -10.10 16.64 -19.18
CA MET A 1 -9.26 17.05 -18.03
C MET A 1 -9.86 16.48 -16.73
N LEU A 2 -10.00 15.15 -16.64
CA LEU A 2 -10.64 14.46 -15.49
C LEU A 2 -9.88 13.21 -15.01
N GLU A 3 -8.70 12.90 -15.57
CA GLU A 3 -8.01 11.63 -15.27
C GLU A 3 -7.14 11.67 -14.00
N GLU A 4 -6.86 12.84 -13.43
CA GLU A 4 -5.97 12.94 -12.27
C GLU A 4 -6.68 12.88 -10.90
N ILE A 5 -7.98 13.22 -10.83
CA ILE A 5 -8.68 13.34 -9.54
C ILE A 5 -9.07 11.96 -8.97
N THR A 6 -9.33 10.97 -9.83
CA THR A 6 -9.71 9.61 -9.40
C THR A 6 -8.52 8.79 -8.91
N LYS A 7 -7.33 9.01 -9.48
CA LYS A 7 -6.12 8.24 -9.13
C LYS A 7 -5.69 8.46 -7.67
N GLY A 8 -5.93 9.65 -7.11
CA GLY A 8 -5.63 9.96 -5.70
C GLY A 8 -6.70 9.52 -4.69
N LEU A 9 -7.99 9.50 -5.09
CA LEU A 9 -9.09 9.06 -4.22
C LEU A 9 -9.12 7.54 -4.09
N GLY A 10 -9.07 6.81 -5.21
CA GLY A 10 -9.06 5.33 -5.19
C GLY A 10 -7.80 4.74 -4.57
N ALA A 11 -6.67 5.45 -4.66
CA ALA A 11 -5.40 5.05 -4.04
C ALA A 11 -5.44 5.12 -2.50
N LYS A 12 -6.08 6.15 -1.94
CA LYS A 12 -6.25 6.28 -0.48
C LYS A 12 -7.18 5.21 0.08
N ASP A 13 -8.26 4.91 -0.64
CA ASP A 13 -9.22 3.88 -0.24
C ASP A 13 -8.63 2.46 -0.35
N ALA A 14 -7.59 2.27 -1.17
CA ALA A 14 -6.86 1.01 -1.28
C ALA A 14 -5.90 0.76 -0.11
N VAL A 15 -5.53 1.78 0.68
CA VAL A 15 -4.55 1.65 1.77
C VAL A 15 -4.94 0.56 2.78
N PRO A 16 -6.16 0.48 3.32
CA PRO A 16 -6.54 -0.56 4.28
C PRO A 16 -6.42 -1.98 3.70
N ALA A 17 -6.81 -2.17 2.43
CA ALA A 17 -6.73 -3.47 1.76
C ALA A 17 -5.28 -3.89 1.52
N LEU A 18 -4.42 -2.95 1.12
CA LEU A 18 -3.00 -3.20 0.93
C LEU A 18 -2.28 -3.48 2.26
N VAL A 19 -2.69 -2.81 3.35
CA VAL A 19 -2.18 -3.10 4.71
C VAL A 19 -2.59 -4.51 5.17
N GLN A 20 -3.84 -4.91 4.93
CA GLN A 20 -4.27 -6.29 5.22
C GLN A 20 -3.45 -7.32 4.42
N ALA A 21 -3.28 -7.08 3.11
CA ALA A 21 -2.49 -7.96 2.26
C ALA A 21 -1.02 -8.03 2.72
N LEU A 22 -0.44 -6.92 3.16
CA LEU A 22 0.92 -6.89 3.70
C LEU A 22 1.06 -7.72 4.98
N GLN A 23 0.05 -7.75 5.85
CA GLN A 23 0.12 -8.39 7.16
C GLN A 23 -0.32 -9.85 7.17
N HIS A 24 -1.31 -10.20 6.36
CA HIS A 24 -2.06 -11.46 6.48
C HIS A 24 -1.99 -12.35 5.25
N ASP A 25 -1.48 -11.87 4.12
CA ASP A 25 -1.37 -12.72 2.94
C ASP A 25 -0.21 -13.71 3.08
N ASP A 26 -0.48 -14.99 2.83
CA ASP A 26 0.50 -16.06 2.94
C ASP A 26 1.58 -15.98 1.85
N TYR A 27 1.23 -15.44 0.68
CA TYR A 27 2.12 -15.35 -0.46
C TYR A 27 3.07 -14.16 -0.33
N TRP A 28 4.37 -14.44 -0.25
CA TRP A 28 5.42 -13.43 -0.13
C TRP A 28 5.40 -12.40 -1.28
N VAL A 29 4.97 -12.82 -2.48
CA VAL A 29 4.87 -11.94 -3.65
C VAL A 29 3.77 -10.90 -3.47
N VAL A 30 2.65 -11.26 -2.83
CA VAL A 30 1.53 -10.33 -2.58
C VAL A 30 1.96 -9.29 -1.55
N ARG A 31 2.64 -9.70 -0.48
CA ARG A 31 3.21 -8.76 0.51
C ARG A 31 4.20 -7.78 -0.11
N ARG A 32 5.07 -8.25 -1.01
CA ARG A 32 6.05 -7.40 -1.72
C ARG A 32 5.34 -6.40 -2.63
N SER A 33 4.35 -6.84 -3.40
CA SER A 33 3.56 -5.95 -4.27
C SER A 33 2.77 -4.93 -3.46
N ALA A 34 2.17 -5.34 -2.35
CA ALA A 34 1.46 -4.45 -1.44
C ALA A 34 2.41 -3.39 -0.82
N THR A 35 3.62 -3.79 -0.46
CA THR A 35 4.66 -2.86 0.02
C THR A 35 5.01 -1.81 -1.04
N GLY A 36 5.20 -2.25 -2.29
CA GLY A 36 5.48 -1.35 -3.42
C GLY A 36 4.34 -0.36 -3.68
N ALA A 37 3.11 -0.86 -3.73
CA ALA A 37 1.91 -0.03 -3.92
C ALA A 37 1.72 0.98 -2.78
N LEU A 38 1.94 0.59 -1.51
CA LEU A 38 1.89 1.51 -0.37
C LEU A 38 2.96 2.62 -0.49
N GLY A 39 4.16 2.29 -0.97
CA GLY A 39 5.22 3.26 -1.27
C GLY A 39 4.85 4.23 -2.38
N GLU A 40 4.21 3.75 -3.45
CA GLU A 40 3.72 4.58 -4.57
C GLU A 40 2.56 5.50 -4.15
N ILE A 41 1.69 5.04 -3.24
CA ILE A 41 0.59 5.84 -2.69
C ILE A 41 1.13 7.01 -1.86
N GLY A 42 2.23 6.81 -1.11
CA GLY A 42 2.97 7.89 -0.44
C GLY A 42 2.20 8.66 0.64
N THR A 43 1.04 8.16 1.08
CA THR A 43 0.26 8.77 2.17
C THR A 43 0.93 8.51 3.52
N PRO A 44 0.73 9.38 4.53
CA PRO A 44 1.26 9.16 5.88
C PRO A 44 0.88 7.78 6.43
N GLU A 45 -0.35 7.33 6.20
CA GLU A 45 -0.85 6.02 6.60
C GLU A 45 -0.13 4.87 5.89
N ALA A 46 0.09 4.99 4.58
CA ALA A 46 0.80 3.99 3.79
C ALA A 46 2.30 3.92 4.15
N LEU A 47 2.93 5.07 4.43
CA LEU A 47 4.32 5.16 4.88
C LEU A 47 4.51 4.61 6.30
N LYS A 48 3.51 4.78 7.17
CA LYS A 48 3.49 4.16 8.50
C LYS A 48 3.41 2.64 8.38
N ALA A 49 2.52 2.13 7.53
CA ALA A 49 2.43 0.69 7.28
C ALA A 49 3.70 0.12 6.62
N PHE A 50 4.35 0.89 5.75
CA PHE A 50 5.65 0.53 5.17
C PHE A 50 6.75 0.39 6.25
N SER A 51 6.76 1.27 7.25
CA SER A 51 7.77 1.28 8.32
C SER A 51 7.62 0.12 9.32
N ASP A 52 6.40 -0.40 9.48
CA ASP A 52 6.08 -1.54 10.35
C ASP A 52 6.31 -2.90 9.69
N SER A 53 6.62 -2.92 8.39
CA SER A 53 6.97 -4.15 7.69
C SER A 53 8.29 -4.68 8.26
N LYS A 54 8.16 -5.62 9.20
CA LYS A 54 9.20 -6.48 9.81
C LYS A 54 10.15 -7.19 8.82
N TYR A 55 10.04 -6.89 7.53
CA TYR A 55 10.80 -7.43 6.41
C TYR A 55 11.61 -6.35 5.69
N ARG A 56 12.06 -5.32 6.40
CA ARG A 56 13.11 -4.42 5.92
C ARG A 56 14.33 -5.32 5.59
N LEU A 57 14.45 -5.67 4.31
CA LEU A 57 15.60 -6.39 3.75
C LEU A 57 16.85 -5.55 3.98
#